data_AF-A0AAV7JCP9-F1
#
_entry.id   AF-A0AAV7JCP9-F1
#
_cell.length_a   1.000
_cell.length_b   1.000
_cell.length_c   1.000
_cell.angle_alpha   90.00
_cell.angle_beta   90.00
_cell.angle_gamma   90.00
#
_symmetry.space_group_name_H-M   'P 1'
#
loop_
_entity.id
_entity.type
_entity.pdbx_description
1 polymer ?
#
loop_
_entity_poly.entity_id
_entity_poly.type
_entity_poly.pdbx_seq_one_letter_code
_entity_poly.pdbx_strand_id
1 'polypeptide(L)'
;MYCYTGKDDFITGIRKALTIHYGDKPVGLGGVFQIVNGTARLHIMSEFCDYPLETMDKINNWLQFFHMKAPLICLSAMVSYDAGEFGIRLEHTHCFSHHGEGGHYHYDTTPEEVEYLGYFNLAKQVFQYDQPPKST
;
A
#
# COMPACT_ATOMS: atom_id res chain seq x y z
N MET A 1 17.24 12.16 15.45
CA MET A 1 16.28 11.62 14.47
C MET A 1 15.83 10.29 15.02
N TYR A 2 14.54 10.12 15.35
CA TYR A 2 14.04 8.87 15.92
C TYR A 2 13.49 8.02 14.76
N CYS A 3 14.13 6.89 14.47
CA CYS A 3 13.67 5.96 13.44
C CYS A 3 12.48 5.14 13.97
N TYR A 4 11.56 4.78 13.08
CA TYR A 4 10.36 4.01 13.42
C TYR A 4 10.74 2.58 13.85
N THR A 5 10.28 2.13 15.01
CA THR A 5 10.58 0.79 15.59
C THR A 5 9.38 -0.14 15.64
N GLY A 6 8.26 0.22 15.00
CA GLY A 6 7.06 -0.60 14.93
C GLY A 6 7.17 -1.73 13.91
N LYS A 7 6.21 -2.66 13.95
CA LYS A 7 6.13 -3.79 13.01
C LYS A 7 5.37 -3.46 11.72
N ASP A 8 4.65 -2.34 11.70
CA ASP A 8 3.80 -1.95 10.59
C ASP A 8 4.59 -1.13 9.58
N ASP A 9 4.30 -1.29 8.29
CA ASP A 9 4.82 -0.36 7.28
C ASP A 9 4.21 1.04 7.44
N PHE A 10 4.77 2.00 6.71
CA PHE A 10 4.38 3.42 6.81
C PHE A 10 2.87 3.64 6.60
N ILE A 11 2.27 2.94 5.63
CA ILE A 11 0.85 3.11 5.28
C ILE A 11 -0.04 2.34 6.25
N THR A 12 0.32 1.11 6.61
CA THR A 12 -0.38 0.35 7.65
C THR A 12 -0.42 1.12 8.97
N GLY A 13 0.69 1.75 9.35
CA GLY A 13 0.79 2.56 10.57
C GLY A 13 -0.18 3.74 10.58
N ILE A 14 -0.26 4.49 9.48
CA ILE A 14 -1.23 5.60 9.33
C ILE A 14 -2.66 5.08 9.40
N ARG A 15 -3.00 4.05 8.60
CA ARG A 15 -4.37 3.52 8.56
C ARG A 15 -4.81 3.03 9.93
N LYS A 16 -3.98 2.23 10.62
CA LYS A 16 -4.31 1.71 11.96
C LYS A 16 -4.50 2.82 12.97
N ALA A 17 -3.68 3.87 12.94
CA ALA A 17 -3.87 5.03 13.82
C ALA A 17 -5.24 5.69 13.59
N LEU A 18 -5.66 5.85 12.33
CA LEU A 18 -6.99 6.34 11.98
C LEU A 18 -8.11 5.41 12.47
N THR A 19 -7.97 4.09 12.27
CA THR A 19 -8.93 3.09 12.76
C THR A 19 -9.08 3.15 14.29
N ILE A 20 -7.97 3.24 15.02
CA ILE A 20 -7.97 3.32 16.49
C ILE A 20 -8.70 4.57 16.97
N HIS A 21 -8.50 5.71 16.30
CA HIS A 21 -9.07 6.97 16.73
C HIS A 21 -10.56 7.12 16.33
N TYR A 22 -10.92 6.74 15.12
CA TYR A 22 -12.26 6.99 14.55
C TYR A 22 -13.21 5.79 14.61
N GLY A 23 -12.70 4.59 14.91
CA GLY A 23 -13.51 3.38 15.05
C GLY A 23 -14.23 2.98 13.77
N ASP A 24 -15.55 2.88 13.85
CA ASP A 24 -16.46 2.51 12.76
C ASP A 24 -16.78 3.65 11.78
N LYS A 25 -16.24 4.85 12.02
CA LYS A 25 -16.37 6.00 11.11
C LYS A 25 -15.25 5.95 10.07
N PRO A 26 -15.55 5.59 8.81
CA PRO A 26 -14.53 5.42 7.79
C PRO A 26 -13.87 6.76 7.46
N VAL A 27 -12.53 6.76 7.44
CA VAL A 27 -11.70 7.89 7.02
C VAL A 27 -10.95 7.48 5.76
N GLY A 28 -11.27 8.14 4.65
CA GLY A 28 -10.51 8.02 3.41
C GLY A 28 -9.35 9.00 3.40
N LEU A 29 -8.14 8.50 3.11
CA LEU A 29 -6.92 9.30 3.00
C LEU A 29 -6.20 8.94 1.71
N GLY A 30 -5.72 9.94 0.98
CA GLY A 30 -4.92 9.72 -0.22
C GLY A 30 -3.92 10.83 -0.43
N GLY A 31 -2.91 10.56 -1.25
CA GLY A 31 -1.87 11.54 -1.52
C GLY A 31 -0.61 10.90 -2.07
N VAL A 32 0.50 11.61 -1.86
CA VAL A 32 1.82 11.21 -2.32
C VAL A 32 2.76 11.20 -1.14
N PHE A 33 3.61 10.19 -1.06
CA PHE A 33 4.79 10.24 -0.19
C PHE A 33 6.03 9.83 -0.96
N GLN A 34 7.17 10.33 -0.52
CA GLN A 34 8.47 9.93 -1.02
C GLN A 34 9.17 9.07 0.03
N ILE A 35 9.70 7.93 -0.38
CA ILE A 35 10.77 7.26 0.36
C ILE A 35 12.03 8.02 0.00
N VAL A 36 12.49 8.88 0.91
CA VAL A 36 13.61 9.82 0.71
C VAL A 36 14.94 9.07 0.83
N ASN A 37 15.02 8.16 1.80
CA ASN A 37 16.16 7.28 2.03
C ASN A 37 15.69 5.86 2.38
N GLY A 38 16.55 4.86 2.12
CA GLY A 38 16.27 3.45 2.41
C GLY A 38 15.90 2.61 1.18
N THR A 39 15.46 1.39 1.44
CA THR A 39 15.07 0.39 0.43
C THR A 39 13.68 -0.17 0.78
N ALA A 40 12.86 -0.48 -0.22
CA ALA A 40 11.55 -1.07 -0.05
C ALA A 40 11.36 -2.33 -0.88
N ARG A 41 10.59 -3.28 -0.32
CA ARG A 41 10.14 -4.48 -1.04
C ARG A 41 8.94 -4.10 -1.89
N LEU A 42 9.10 -4.15 -3.20
CA LEU A 42 8.04 -3.90 -4.17
C LEU A 42 7.77 -5.17 -5.00
N HIS A 43 6.61 -5.24 -5.64
CA HIS A 43 6.32 -6.26 -6.63
C HIS A 43 5.85 -5.69 -7.97
N ILE A 44 6.10 -6.44 -9.03
CA ILE A 44 5.54 -6.24 -10.37
C ILE A 44 4.82 -7.52 -10.78
N MET A 45 3.67 -7.41 -11.43
CA MET A 45 2.95 -8.57 -11.94
C MET A 45 3.66 -9.18 -13.15
N SER A 46 3.70 -10.51 -13.23
CA SER A 46 4.11 -11.23 -14.44
C SER A 46 3.00 -11.21 -15.50
N GLU A 47 3.25 -11.81 -16.66
CA GLU A 47 2.18 -12.11 -17.62
C GLU A 47 1.06 -12.92 -16.97
N PHE A 48 -0.19 -12.71 -17.39
CA PHE A 48 -1.32 -13.44 -16.86
C PHE A 48 -1.13 -14.95 -17.06
N CYS A 49 -1.42 -15.71 -16.00
CA CYS A 49 -1.42 -17.17 -16.05
C CYS A 49 -2.66 -17.72 -16.76
N ASP A 50 -2.53 -18.91 -17.33
CA ASP A 50 -3.59 -19.70 -17.96
C ASP A 50 -4.30 -20.65 -16.96
N TYR A 51 -3.92 -20.59 -15.68
CA TYR A 51 -4.51 -21.34 -14.57
C TYR A 51 -4.93 -20.42 -13.42
N PRO A 52 -5.85 -20.84 -12.55
CA PRO A 52 -6.33 -19.99 -11.45
C PRO A 52 -5.32 -19.88 -10.29
N LEU A 53 -5.15 -18.65 -9.78
CA LEU A 53 -4.31 -18.31 -8.62
C LEU A 53 -5.12 -18.34 -7.32
N GLU A 54 -5.46 -19.54 -6.86
CA GLU A 54 -6.43 -19.72 -5.75
C GLU A 54 -5.81 -19.63 -4.35
N THR A 55 -4.48 -19.57 -4.25
CA THR A 55 -3.78 -19.51 -2.97
C THR A 55 -2.77 -18.37 -2.95
N MET A 56 -2.50 -17.84 -1.76
CA MET A 56 -1.49 -16.80 -1.59
C MET A 56 -0.10 -17.26 -2.06
N ASP A 57 0.24 -18.54 -1.90
CA ASP A 57 1.51 -19.09 -2.40
C ASP A 57 1.58 -19.07 -3.93
N LYS A 58 0.49 -19.46 -4.62
CA LYS A 58 0.40 -19.35 -6.08
C LYS A 58 0.55 -17.89 -6.54
N ILE A 59 -0.14 -16.96 -5.87
CA ILE A 59 -0.06 -15.51 -6.15
C ILE A 59 1.38 -15.01 -5.94
N ASN A 60 1.99 -15.31 -4.80
CA ASN A 60 3.34 -14.86 -4.47
C ASN A 60 4.41 -15.46 -5.39
N ASN A 61 4.22 -16.69 -5.89
CA ASN A 61 5.14 -17.28 -6.86
C ASN A 61 4.98 -16.67 -8.27
N TRP A 62 3.77 -16.19 -8.60
CA TRP A 62 3.50 -15.50 -9.86
C TRP A 62 4.01 -14.06 -9.87
N LEU A 63 3.95 -13.37 -8.73
CA LEU A 63 4.47 -12.01 -8.56
C LEU A 63 6.01 -11.98 -8.59
N GLN A 64 6.57 -10.95 -9.21
CA GLN A 64 8.01 -10.70 -9.20
C GLN A 64 8.35 -9.68 -8.11
N PHE A 65 9.13 -10.09 -7.12
CA PHE A 65 9.50 -9.24 -5.98
C PHE A 65 10.90 -8.65 -6.12
N PHE A 66 11.04 -7.39 -5.74
CA PHE A 66 12.29 -6.63 -5.85
C PHE A 66 12.54 -5.81 -4.58
N HIS A 67 13.81 -5.53 -4.31
CA HIS A 67 14.24 -4.54 -3.33
C HIS A 67 14.65 -3.29 -4.08
N MET A 68 13.82 -2.26 -4.04
CA MET A 68 13.96 -1.01 -4.79
C MET A 68 14.42 0.11 -3.87
N LYS A 69 15.37 0.92 -4.33
CA LYS A 69 16.05 1.94 -3.55
C LYS A 69 15.40 3.31 -3.69
N ALA A 70 15.41 4.04 -2.59
CA ALA A 70 15.11 5.46 -2.60
C ALA A 70 16.03 6.23 -3.58
N PRO A 71 15.56 7.35 -4.15
CA PRO A 71 14.24 7.94 -3.94
C PRO A 71 13.13 7.21 -4.70
N LEU A 72 12.02 6.91 -4.02
CA LEU A 72 10.78 6.38 -4.62
C LEU A 72 9.62 7.34 -4.36
N ILE A 73 8.88 7.70 -5.41
CA ILE A 73 7.67 8.53 -5.32
C ILE A 73 6.47 7.59 -5.33
N CYS A 74 5.73 7.57 -4.23
CA CYS A 74 4.67 6.61 -3.97
C CYS A 74 3.30 7.30 -3.91
N LEU A 75 2.36 6.80 -4.71
CA LEU A 75 0.97 7.20 -4.75
C LEU A 75 0.19 6.23 -3.87
N SER A 76 -0.50 6.75 -2.85
CA SER A 76 -1.19 5.92 -1.88
C SER A 76 -2.64 6.33 -1.72
N ALA A 77 -3.52 5.33 -1.63
CA ALA A 77 -4.91 5.46 -1.24
C ALA A 77 -5.21 4.45 -0.13
N MET A 78 -5.91 4.91 0.90
CA MET A 78 -6.32 4.07 2.02
C MET A 78 -7.68 4.49 2.59
N VAL A 79 -8.37 3.53 3.20
CA VAL A 79 -9.60 3.75 3.98
C VAL A 79 -9.44 3.05 5.33
N SER A 80 -9.73 3.74 6.43
CA SER A 80 -9.52 3.20 7.79
C SER A 80 -10.42 2.00 8.12
N TYR A 81 -11.61 1.93 7.53
CA TYR A 81 -12.65 0.96 7.83
C TYR A 81 -13.57 0.77 6.60
N ASP A 82 -13.94 -0.48 6.28
CA ASP A 82 -14.94 -0.78 5.25
C ASP A 82 -16.33 -0.80 5.90
N ALA A 83 -17.04 0.33 5.83
CA ALA A 83 -18.29 0.55 6.56
C ALA A 83 -19.53 -0.13 5.95
N GLY A 84 -19.39 -0.99 4.95
CA GLY A 84 -20.53 -1.66 4.31
C GLY A 84 -20.22 -2.97 3.61
N GLU A 85 -19.10 -3.64 3.97
CA GLU A 85 -18.61 -4.85 3.27
C GLU A 85 -18.55 -4.66 1.76
N PHE A 86 -18.19 -3.45 1.34
CA PHE A 86 -18.03 -3.11 -0.08
C PHE A 86 -16.87 -3.89 -0.70
N GLY A 87 -16.07 -4.60 0.10
CA GLY A 87 -14.91 -5.35 -0.38
C GLY A 87 -13.81 -4.38 -0.81
N ILE A 88 -13.71 -3.24 -0.14
CA ILE A 88 -12.77 -2.19 -0.50
C ILE A 88 -11.36 -2.64 -0.11
N ARG A 89 -10.41 -2.45 -1.01
CA ARG A 89 -8.99 -2.57 -0.71
C ARG A 89 -8.60 -1.45 0.26
N LEU A 90 -8.38 -1.80 1.53
CA LEU A 90 -8.13 -0.82 2.60
C LEU A 90 -6.85 -0.02 2.41
N GLU A 91 -5.84 -0.60 1.77
CA GLU A 91 -4.54 0.02 1.51
C GLU A 91 -4.04 -0.43 0.14
N HIS A 92 -3.65 0.54 -0.68
CA HIS A 92 -3.01 0.26 -1.96
C HIS A 92 -2.04 1.38 -2.33
N THR A 93 -0.77 1.02 -2.52
CA THR A 93 0.31 1.97 -2.79
C THR A 93 1.18 1.47 -3.93
N HIS A 94 1.32 2.29 -4.97
CA HIS A 94 2.27 2.04 -6.06
C HIS A 94 3.32 3.16 -6.09
N CYS A 95 4.56 2.82 -6.44
CA CYS A 95 5.65 3.78 -6.56
C CYS A 95 6.27 3.81 -7.96
N PHE A 96 6.94 4.91 -8.27
CA PHE A 96 7.79 5.12 -9.43
C PHE A 96 9.04 5.94 -9.05
N SER A 97 10.02 6.01 -9.95
CA SER A 97 11.24 6.79 -9.75
C SER A 97 11.78 7.36 -11.05
N HIS A 98 12.78 8.25 -10.94
CA HIS A 98 13.55 8.75 -12.09
C HIS A 98 14.70 7.82 -12.50
N HIS A 99 14.90 6.71 -11.80
CA HIS A 99 15.99 5.75 -12.01
C HIS A 99 15.51 4.38 -12.49
N GLY A 100 14.24 4.28 -12.89
CA GLY A 100 13.68 3.09 -13.54
C GLY A 100 13.11 2.04 -12.58
N GLU A 101 12.95 2.37 -11.31
CA GLU A 101 12.34 1.50 -10.31
C GLU A 101 10.90 1.93 -9.98
N GLY A 102 10.04 0.95 -9.77
CA GLY A 102 8.63 1.18 -9.47
C GLY A 102 7.84 -0.12 -9.41
N GLY A 103 6.62 -0.05 -8.90
CA GLY A 103 5.77 -1.22 -8.67
C GLY A 103 4.86 -1.05 -7.46
N HIS A 104 4.27 -2.15 -7.01
CA HIS A 104 3.41 -2.20 -5.84
C HIS A 104 4.23 -2.30 -4.55
N TYR A 105 4.09 -1.33 -3.65
CA TYR A 105 4.78 -1.27 -2.37
C TYR A 105 4.24 -2.30 -1.37
N HIS A 106 5.15 -2.95 -0.64
CA HIS A 106 4.80 -3.76 0.54
C HIS A 106 5.27 -3.09 1.83
N TYR A 107 6.58 -2.90 1.98
CA TYR A 107 7.20 -2.36 3.21
C TYR A 107 8.66 -1.97 2.96
N ASP A 108 9.26 -1.14 3.83
CA ASP A 108 10.71 -0.94 3.82
C ASP A 108 11.48 -2.15 4.34
N THR A 109 12.72 -2.29 3.89
CA THR A 109 13.63 -3.36 4.30
C THR A 109 14.88 -2.84 4.98
N THR A 110 14.92 -1.53 5.27
CA THR A 110 16.04 -0.82 5.93
C THR A 110 15.48 0.12 7.01
N PRO A 111 14.77 -0.42 8.02
CA PRO A 111 13.99 0.37 8.97
C PRO A 111 14.83 1.33 9.84
N GLU A 112 16.12 1.06 10.00
CA GLU A 112 17.03 1.91 10.79
C GLU A 112 17.42 3.21 10.08
N GLU A 113 17.24 3.30 8.76
CA GLU A 113 17.64 4.45 7.95
C GLU A 113 16.53 5.00 7.05
N VAL A 114 15.38 4.31 6.99
CA VAL A 114 14.28 4.70 6.11
C VAL A 114 13.72 6.07 6.51
N GLU A 115 13.52 6.93 5.51
CA GLU A 115 12.93 8.25 5.70
C GLU A 115 11.75 8.45 4.76
N TYR A 116 10.62 8.87 5.31
CA TYR A 116 9.38 9.11 4.58
C TYR A 116 8.99 10.59 4.66
N LEU A 117 8.62 11.18 3.53
CA LEU A 117 7.99 12.50 3.45
C LEU A 117 6.64 12.38 2.74
N GLY A 118 5.54 12.60 3.47
CA GLY A 118 4.18 12.43 2.94
C GLY A 118 3.36 13.71 2.93
N TYR A 119 2.60 13.89 1.85
CA TYR A 119 1.56 14.91 1.71
C TYR A 119 0.24 14.22 1.40
N PHE A 120 -0.68 14.26 2.36
CA PHE A 120 -1.97 13.58 2.28
C PHE A 120 -3.13 14.55 2.44
N ASN A 121 -4.28 14.18 1.90
CA ASN A 121 -5.53 14.90 2.07
C ASN A 121 -6.69 13.93 2.33
N LEU A 122 -7.74 14.44 2.98
CA LEU A 122 -8.94 13.68 3.29
C LEU A 122 -9.84 13.54 2.07
N ALA A 123 -10.34 12.32 1.84
CA ALA A 123 -11.40 12.09 0.87
C ALA A 123 -12.75 12.50 1.49
N LYS A 124 -13.55 13.28 0.75
CA LYS A 124 -14.91 13.66 1.18
C LYS A 124 -15.96 12.60 0.85
N GLN A 125 -15.69 11.78 -0.17
CA GLN A 125 -16.60 10.79 -0.72
C GLN A 125 -15.80 9.58 -1.21
N VAL A 126 -16.41 8.40 -1.15
CA VAL A 126 -15.91 7.16 -1.75
C VAL A 126 -16.94 6.71 -2.78
N PHE A 127 -16.47 6.39 -3.98
CA PHE A 127 -17.31 5.86 -5.05
C PHE A 127 -16.85 4.45 -5.38
N GLN A 128 -17.78 3.51 -5.37
CA GLN A 128 -17.54 2.17 -5.86
C GLN A 128 -18.18 2.00 -7.23
N TYR A 129 -17.36 1.59 -8.20
CA TYR A 129 -17.79 1.29 -9.55
C TYR A 129 -17.48 -0.16 -9.85
N ASP A 130 -18.39 -0.84 -10.56
CA ASP A 130 -18.21 -2.21 -11.05
C ASP A 130 -17.70 -3.18 -9.97
N GLN A 131 -18.40 -3.23 -8.83
CA GLN A 131 -18.05 -4.13 -7.75
C GLN A 131 -18.10 -5.58 -8.25
N PRO A 132 -17.01 -6.36 -8.11
CA PRO A 132 -17.02 -7.77 -8.47
C PRO A 132 -18.16 -8.49 -7.72
N PRO A 133 -18.87 -9.44 -8.37
CA PRO A 133 -19.84 -10.25 -7.68
C PRO A 133 -19.16 -10.97 -6.51
N LYS A 134 -19.88 -11.14 -5.40
CA LYS A 134 -19.35 -11.89 -4.25
C LYS A 134 -18.93 -13.28 -4.75
N SER A 135 -17.65 -13.61 -4.55
CA SER A 135 -17.12 -14.95 -4.81
C SER A 135 -17.87 -15.93 -3.90
N THR A 136 -18.61 -16.86 -4.50
CA THR A 136 -19.33 -17.95 -3.82
C THR A 136 -18.37 -18.94 -3.19
#